data_AF-A0AA39RRU0-F1
#
_entry.id   AF-A0AA39RRU0-F1
#
_cell.length_a   1.000
_cell.length_b   1.000
_cell.length_c   1.000
_cell.angle_alpha   90.00
_cell.angle_beta   90.00
_cell.angle_gamma   90.00
#
_symmetry.space_group_name_H-M   'P 1'
#
loop_
_entity.id
_entity.type
_entity.pdbx_description
1 polymer ?
#
loop_
_entity_poly.entity_id
_entity_poly.type
_entity_poly.pdbx_seq_one_letter_code
_entity_poly.pdbx_strand_id
1 'polypeptide(L)'
;MWGLDLIGPMPTGTKGGAKHAIVAVDYFTKWAEAEALVHITEANTTSFVKKNIIYRFGIPSIIITDNGTQFDNKKFREMCEEFKIANYYASPAHPQINGQTEAVNKVIKHTLKAKLEAKKSGWCREKIITKVVNAAEAILKTI
;
A
#
# COMPACT_ATOMS: atom_id res chain seq x y z
N MET A 1 -7.94 9.80 4.31
CA MET A 1 -8.33 8.96 3.14
C MET A 1 -7.12 8.13 2.80
N TRP A 2 -7.28 6.81 2.65
CA TRP A 2 -6.14 5.94 2.41
C TRP A 2 -6.12 5.41 0.98
N GLY A 3 -4.98 5.53 0.30
CA GLY A 3 -4.70 4.84 -0.94
C GLY A 3 -4.02 3.50 -0.67
N LEU A 4 -4.50 2.44 -1.30
CA LEU A 4 -3.97 1.08 -1.16
C LEU A 4 -3.46 0.57 -2.52
N ASP A 5 -2.28 -0.04 -2.52
CA ASP A 5 -1.60 -0.43 -3.75
C ASP A 5 -0.71 -1.68 -3.54
N LEU A 6 -0.43 -2.41 -4.61
CA LEU A 6 0.43 -3.59 -4.62
C LEU A 6 1.70 -3.34 -5.45
N ILE A 7 2.83 -3.77 -4.91
CA ILE A 7 4.12 -3.79 -5.58
C ILE A 7 4.45 -5.24 -5.91
N GLY A 8 4.78 -5.55 -7.17
CA GLY A 8 5.06 -6.91 -7.60
C GLY A 8 5.95 -7.02 -8.83
N PRO A 9 6.26 -8.28 -9.20
CA PRO A 9 7.09 -9.16 -8.38
C PRO A 9 8.54 -8.63 -8.35
N MET A 10 9.12 -8.54 -7.15
CA MET A 10 10.53 -8.12 -7.01
C MET A 10 11.51 -9.29 -7.18
N PRO A 11 12.76 -9.03 -7.59
CA PRO A 11 13.77 -10.08 -7.76
C PRO A 11 13.99 -10.83 -6.45
N THR A 12 13.59 -12.10 -6.39
CA THR A 12 13.81 -12.94 -5.20
C THR A 12 15.25 -13.42 -5.14
N GLY A 13 15.94 -13.14 -4.04
CA GLY A 13 17.25 -13.74 -3.72
C GLY A 13 17.18 -15.17 -3.17
N THR A 14 16.01 -15.63 -2.70
CA THR A 14 15.82 -16.93 -2.04
C THR A 14 14.51 -17.62 -2.47
N LYS A 15 14.57 -18.94 -2.72
CA LYS A 15 13.37 -19.76 -2.99
C LYS A 15 12.39 -19.64 -1.82
N GLY A 16 11.15 -19.22 -2.10
CA GLY A 16 10.08 -19.08 -1.11
C GLY A 16 10.01 -17.74 -0.36
N GLY A 17 10.88 -16.77 -0.68
CA GLY A 17 10.85 -15.43 -0.11
C GLY A 17 9.65 -14.59 -0.57
N ALA A 18 9.37 -13.51 0.16
CA ALA A 18 8.35 -12.54 -0.22
C ALA A 18 8.67 -11.89 -1.58
N LYS A 19 7.66 -11.85 -2.46
CA LYS A 19 7.79 -11.40 -3.85
C LYS A 19 7.04 -10.11 -4.12
N HIS A 20 6.14 -9.76 -3.21
CA HIS A 20 5.24 -8.63 -3.34
C HIS A 20 5.33 -7.78 -2.08
N ALA A 21 4.78 -6.57 -2.16
CA ALA A 21 4.49 -5.77 -0.98
C ALA A 21 3.12 -5.12 -1.15
N ILE A 22 2.36 -5.03 -0.07
CA ILE A 22 1.17 -4.18 0.02
C ILE A 22 1.58 -2.87 0.67
N VAL A 23 1.05 -1.75 0.16
CA VAL A 23 1.34 -0.40 0.65
C VAL A 23 0.04 0.35 0.87
N ALA A 24 -0.06 1.07 1.98
CA ALA A 24 -1.11 2.03 2.25
C ALA A 24 -0.50 3.42 2.47
N VAL A 25 -1.12 4.45 1.91
CA VAL A 25 -0.71 5.85 2.08
C VAL A 25 -1.90 6.66 2.56
N ASP A 26 -1.79 7.33 3.70
CA ASP A 26 -2.75 8.34 4.09
C ASP A 26 -2.49 9.62 3.31
N TYR A 27 -3.45 10.03 2.49
CA TYR A 27 -3.31 11.20 1.64
C TYR A 27 -3.32 12.52 2.42
N PHE A 28 -3.81 12.54 3.65
CA PHE A 28 -3.79 13.74 4.48
C PHE A 28 -2.42 13.95 5.12
N THR A 29 -1.97 13.00 5.94
CA THR A 29 -0.69 13.11 6.66
C THR A 29 0.53 12.75 5.81
N LYS A 30 0.32 12.18 4.62
CA LYS A 30 1.35 11.57 3.77
C LYS A 30 2.08 10.39 4.44
N TRP A 31 1.48 9.82 5.49
CA TRP A 31 2.01 8.65 6.18
C TRP A 31 1.89 7.40 5.30
N ALA A 32 2.94 6.57 5.27
CA ALA A 32 2.92 5.30 4.53
C ALA A 32 3.15 4.09 5.45
N GLU A 33 2.40 3.03 5.20
CA GLU A 33 2.58 1.70 5.79
C GLU A 33 2.86 0.70 4.66
N ALA A 34 3.76 -0.27 4.89
CA ALA A 34 4.07 -1.29 3.91
C ALA A 34 4.28 -2.65 4.59
N GLU A 35 3.88 -3.73 3.92
CA GLU A 35 4.10 -5.10 4.40
C GLU A 35 4.52 -6.02 3.24
N ALA A 36 5.56 -6.81 3.48
CA ALA A 36 6.08 -7.80 2.55
C ALA A 36 5.15 -9.01 2.46
N LEU A 37 4.84 -9.46 1.24
CA LEU A 37 3.94 -10.58 0.97
C LEU A 37 4.61 -11.66 0.12
N VAL A 38 4.56 -12.91 0.58
CA VAL A 38 4.91 -14.09 -0.21
C VAL A 38 3.86 -14.34 -1.29
N HIS A 39 2.60 -14.33 -0.87
CA HIS A 39 1.44 -14.45 -1.74
C HIS A 39 0.49 -13.29 -1.46
N ILE A 40 -0.05 -12.72 -2.53
CA ILE A 40 -1.14 -11.76 -2.44
C ILE A 40 -2.42 -12.59 -2.27
N THR A 41 -3.00 -12.53 -1.08
CA THR A 41 -4.23 -13.24 -0.74
C THR A 41 -5.21 -12.28 -0.09
N GLU A 42 -6.50 -12.54 -0.24
CA GLU A 42 -7.57 -11.74 0.40
C GLU A 42 -7.35 -11.58 1.91
N ALA A 43 -6.91 -12.68 2.55
CA ALA A 43 -6.64 -12.72 3.98
C ALA A 43 -5.49 -11.79 4.37
N ASN A 44 -4.39 -11.79 3.60
CA ASN A 44 -3.25 -10.92 3.86
C ASN A 44 -3.61 -9.45 3.66
N THR A 45 -4.34 -9.12 2.59
CA THR A 45 -4.81 -7.75 2.31
C THR A 45 -5.73 -7.21 3.41
N THR A 46 -6.71 -8.02 3.84
CA THR A 46 -7.65 -7.66 4.91
C THR A 46 -6.94 -7.53 6.25
N SER A 47 -6.05 -8.49 6.57
CA SER A 47 -5.20 -8.46 7.78
C SER A 47 -4.33 -7.20 7.83
N PHE A 48 -3.74 -6.80 6.69
CA PHE A 48 -2.92 -5.60 6.60
C PHE A 48 -3.71 -4.34 6.94
N VAL A 49 -4.89 -4.15 6.35
CA VAL A 49 -5.73 -2.96 6.64
C VAL A 49 -6.17 -2.93 8.11
N LYS A 50 -6.66 -4.05 8.65
CA LYS A 50 -7.08 -4.10 10.06
C LYS A 50 -5.92 -3.74 11.00
N LYS A 51 -4.76 -4.40 10.83
CA LYS A 51 -3.62 -4.27 11.75
C LYS A 51 -2.87 -2.95 11.61
N ASN A 52 -2.63 -2.51 10.38
CA ASN A 52 -1.73 -1.38 10.12
C ASN A 52 -2.48 -0.05 9.96
N ILE A 53 -3.78 -0.09 9.66
CA ILE A 53 -4.61 1.12 9.51
C ILE A 53 -5.61 1.21 10.67
N ILE A 54 -6.59 0.31 10.73
CA ILE A 54 -7.74 0.44 11.64
C ILE A 54 -7.32 0.46 13.11
N TYR A 55 -6.52 -0.52 13.54
CA TYR A 55 -6.12 -0.64 14.94
C TYR A 55 -5.12 0.43 15.40
N ARG A 56 -4.46 1.14 14.46
CA ARG A 56 -3.42 2.12 14.78
C ARG A 56 -3.87 3.57 14.63
N PHE A 57 -4.65 3.84 13.59
CA PHE A 57 -5.07 5.19 13.20
C PHE A 57 -6.58 5.39 13.29
N GLY A 58 -7.34 4.32 13.59
CA GLY A 58 -8.80 4.33 13.58
C GLY A 58 -9.39 3.95 12.22
N ILE A 59 -10.72 3.89 12.17
CA ILE A 59 -11.47 3.48 10.99
C ILE A 59 -11.39 4.60 9.94
N PRO A 60 -10.84 4.35 8.74
CA PRO A 60 -10.83 5.34 7.68
C PRO A 60 -12.23 5.53 7.11
N SER A 61 -12.61 6.76 6.77
CA SER A 61 -13.88 7.00 6.07
C SER A 61 -13.88 6.45 4.65
N ILE A 62 -12.71 6.50 3.99
CA ILE A 62 -12.54 6.14 2.58
C ILE A 62 -11.23 5.37 2.38
N ILE A 63 -11.32 4.25 1.66
CA ILE A 63 -10.19 3.55 1.07
C ILE A 63 -10.32 3.62 -0.45
N ILE A 64 -9.23 3.99 -1.12
CA ILE A 64 -9.10 3.94 -2.58
C ILE A 64 -8.11 2.83 -2.91
N THR A 65 -8.54 1.82 -3.64
CA THR A 65 -7.65 0.78 -4.16
C THR A 65 -7.41 0.99 -5.65
N ASP A 66 -6.30 0.52 -6.19
CA ASP A 66 -6.22 0.37 -7.65
C ASP A 66 -7.26 -0.66 -8.14
N ASN A 67 -7.53 -0.66 -9.45
CA ASN A 67 -8.50 -1.58 -10.06
C ASN A 67 -7.93 -3.01 -10.21
N GLY A 68 -6.96 -3.38 -9.38
CA GLY A 68 -6.36 -4.70 -9.36
C GLY A 68 -7.38 -5.73 -8.85
N THR A 69 -7.45 -6.87 -9.53
CA THR A 69 -8.31 -8.01 -9.13
C THR A 69 -8.01 -8.51 -7.72
N GLN A 70 -6.83 -8.19 -7.19
CA GLN A 70 -6.42 -8.58 -5.84
C GLN A 70 -7.18 -7.82 -4.74
N PHE A 71 -7.67 -6.62 -5.03
CA PHE A 71 -8.48 -5.81 -4.10
C PHE A 71 -9.98 -5.91 -4.37
N ASP A 72 -10.37 -6.34 -5.58
CA ASP A 72 -11.75 -6.69 -5.89
C ASP A 72 -12.13 -8.09 -5.36
N ASN A 73 -12.06 -8.26 -4.04
CA ASN A 73 -12.35 -9.53 -3.38
C ASN A 73 -13.46 -9.41 -2.33
N LYS A 74 -14.24 -10.50 -2.15
CA LYS A 74 -15.46 -10.50 -1.31
C LYS A 74 -15.14 -10.14 0.14
N LYS A 75 -14.08 -10.72 0.71
CA LYS A 75 -13.71 -10.50 2.12
C LYS A 75 -13.32 -9.06 2.42
N PHE A 76 -12.65 -8.41 1.47
CA PHE A 76 -12.28 -7.00 1.59
C PHE A 76 -13.51 -6.10 1.54
N ARG A 77 -14.45 -6.39 0.64
CA ARG A 77 -15.74 -5.68 0.59
C ARG A 77 -16.55 -5.88 1.86
N GLU A 78 -16.68 -7.11 2.35
CA GLU A 78 -17.35 -7.43 3.61
C GLU A 78 -16.73 -6.70 4.80
N MET A 79 -15.39 -6.63 4.87
CA MET A 79 -14.71 -5.83 5.89
C MET A 79 -15.05 -4.33 5.74
N CYS A 80 -15.03 -3.79 4.52
CA CYS A 80 -15.37 -2.37 4.32
C CYS A 80 -16.82 -2.10 4.76
N GLU A 81 -17.76 -2.99 4.46
CA GLU A 81 -19.15 -2.89 4.92
C GLU A 81 -19.26 -2.99 6.45
N GLU A 82 -18.58 -3.96 7.08
CA GLU A 82 -18.54 -4.16 8.55
C GLU A 82 -18.09 -2.88 9.27
N PHE A 83 -17.03 -2.24 8.78
CA PHE A 83 -16.47 -1.03 9.37
C PHE A 83 -17.07 0.26 8.81
N LYS A 84 -18.07 0.19 7.91
CA LYS A 84 -18.69 1.33 7.22
C LYS A 84 -17.67 2.23 6.49
N ILE A 85 -16.68 1.61 5.89
CA ILE A 85 -15.64 2.25 5.07
C ILE A 85 -16.16 2.32 3.63
N ALA A 86 -16.16 3.52 3.04
CA ALA A 86 -16.44 3.66 1.62
C ALA A 86 -15.22 3.19 0.81
N ASN A 87 -15.40 2.11 0.03
CA ASN A 87 -14.37 1.61 -0.86
C ASN A 87 -14.58 2.17 -2.28
N TYR A 88 -13.57 2.82 -2.83
CA TYR A 88 -13.55 3.26 -4.23
C TYR A 88 -12.42 2.57 -4.97
N TYR A 89 -12.69 2.18 -6.22
CA TYR A 89 -11.66 1.72 -7.13
C TYR A 89 -11.17 2.89 -7.96
N ALA A 90 -9.86 3.08 -8.03
CA ALA A 90 -9.24 4.08 -8.87
C ALA A 90 -9.59 3.78 -10.33
N SER A 91 -10.42 4.63 -10.93
CA SER A 91 -10.75 4.57 -12.35
C SER A 91 -9.67 5.30 -13.16
N PRO A 92 -9.31 4.83 -14.36
CA PRO A 92 -8.45 5.57 -15.30
C PRO A 92 -9.02 6.94 -15.72
N ALA A 93 -10.27 7.24 -15.39
CA ALA A 93 -11.05 8.33 -15.99
C ALA A 93 -10.68 9.75 -15.55
N HIS A 94 -9.85 9.97 -14.51
CA HIS A 94 -9.53 11.33 -14.00
C HIS A 94 -8.01 11.61 -13.90
N PRO A 95 -7.34 11.89 -15.03
CA PRO A 95 -5.88 11.99 -15.13
C PRO A 95 -5.24 13.11 -14.29
N GLN A 96 -5.92 14.24 -14.09
CA GLN A 96 -5.33 15.41 -13.41
C GLN A 96 -5.17 15.23 -11.90
N ILE A 97 -6.19 14.67 -11.23
CA ILE A 97 -6.14 14.39 -9.77
C ILE A 97 -5.36 13.09 -9.51
N ASN A 98 -5.47 12.12 -10.43
CA ASN A 98 -4.67 10.91 -10.38
C ASN A 98 -3.18 11.21 -10.62
N GLY A 99 -2.80 12.22 -11.41
CA GLY A 99 -1.40 12.48 -11.75
C GLY A 99 -0.50 12.81 -10.56
N GLN A 100 -0.97 13.63 -9.59
CA GLN A 100 -0.20 13.90 -8.37
C GLN A 100 -0.12 12.67 -7.46
N THR A 101 -1.24 11.95 -7.32
CA THR A 101 -1.31 10.72 -6.53
C THR A 101 -0.43 9.62 -7.14
N GLU A 102 -0.42 9.50 -8.47
CA GLU A 102 0.44 8.61 -9.23
C GLU A 102 1.91 8.98 -9.08
N ALA A 103 2.26 10.26 -9.13
CA ALA A 103 3.65 10.71 -8.95
C ALA A 103 4.16 10.35 -7.54
N VAL A 104 3.36 10.61 -6.50
CA VAL A 104 3.69 10.25 -5.11
C VAL A 104 3.77 8.73 -4.95
N ASN A 105 2.77 8.00 -5.46
CA ASN A 105 2.77 6.53 -5.41
C ASN A 105 3.97 5.96 -6.18
N LYS A 106 4.35 6.53 -7.33
CA LYS A 106 5.51 6.11 -8.12
C LYS A 106 6.82 6.32 -7.35
N VAL A 107 6.96 7.45 -6.65
CA VAL A 107 8.15 7.75 -5.82
C VAL A 107 8.21 6.83 -4.61
N ILE A 108 7.09 6.61 -3.93
CA ILE A 108 6.99 5.68 -2.80
C ILE A 108 7.31 4.26 -3.27
N LYS A 109 6.72 3.80 -4.37
CA LYS A 109 7.01 2.50 -5.00
C LYS A 109 8.49 2.35 -5.34
N HIS A 110 9.09 3.36 -5.98
CA HIS A 110 10.49 3.32 -6.37
C HIS A 110 11.42 3.30 -5.15
N THR A 111 11.15 4.15 -4.15
CA THR A 111 11.94 4.24 -2.91
C THR A 111 11.83 2.96 -2.09
N LEU A 112 10.62 2.41 -1.95
CA LEU A 112 10.38 1.13 -1.29
C LEU A 112 11.10 0.01 -2.05
N LYS A 113 10.93 -0.08 -3.37
CA LYS A 113 11.62 -1.09 -4.19
C LYS A 113 13.14 -1.02 -4.02
N ALA A 114 13.74 0.17 -4.09
CA ALA A 114 15.18 0.36 -3.90
C ALA A 114 15.65 -0.06 -2.49
N LYS A 115 14.93 0.33 -1.43
CA LYS A 115 15.24 -0.09 -0.05
C LYS A 115 15.09 -1.59 0.14
N LEU A 116 14.08 -2.19 -0.49
CA LEU A 116 13.79 -3.62 -0.44
C LEU A 116 14.83 -4.44 -1.20
N GLU A 117 15.31 -3.95 -2.35
CA GLU A 117 16.41 -4.53 -3.12
C GLU A 117 17.77 -4.40 -2.41
N ALA A 118 18.02 -3.30 -1.70
CA ALA A 118 19.23 -3.15 -0.88
C ALA A 118 19.29 -4.16 0.28
N LYS A 119 18.13 -4.59 0.80
CA LYS A 119 18.01 -5.53 1.93
C LYS A 119 18.08 -7.02 1.54
N LYS A 120 18.46 -7.37 0.30
CA LYS A 120 18.66 -8.70 -0.37
C LYS A 120 18.51 -10.03 0.40
N SER A 121 18.79 -10.13 1.70
CA SER A 121 18.74 -11.34 2.55
C SER A 121 17.74 -11.31 3.72
N GLY A 122 17.12 -10.17 4.05
CA GLY A 122 16.34 -9.98 5.30
C GLY A 122 14.83 -10.25 5.21
N TRP A 123 14.30 -10.57 4.03
CA TRP A 123 12.85 -10.65 3.78
C TRP A 123 12.11 -11.74 4.56
N CYS A 124 12.80 -12.77 5.07
CA CYS A 124 12.16 -13.97 5.62
C CYS A 124 11.41 -13.76 6.95
N ARG A 125 11.60 -12.65 7.68
CA ARG A 125 11.01 -12.51 9.03
C ARG A 125 10.59 -11.11 9.46
N GLU A 126 10.97 -10.04 8.74
CA GLU A 126 10.64 -8.69 9.18
C GLU A 126 9.33 -8.19 8.57
N LYS A 127 8.38 -7.80 9.43
CA LYS A 127 7.43 -6.73 9.08
C LYS A 127 8.27 -5.53 8.70
N ILE A 128 8.36 -5.23 7.40
CA ILE A 128 9.10 -4.05 6.94
C ILE A 128 8.21 -2.82 7.19
N ILE A 129 8.09 -2.43 8.47
CA ILE A 129 7.43 -1.19 8.87
C ILE A 129 8.31 -0.05 8.36
N THR A 130 8.07 0.38 7.14
CA THR A 130 8.77 1.54 6.59
C THR A 130 8.04 2.77 7.11
N LYS A 131 8.57 3.38 8.18
CA LYS A 131 8.18 4.73 8.60
C LYS A 131 8.70 5.72 7.56
N VAL A 132 7.99 5.92 6.45
CA VAL A 132 8.32 6.97 5.49
C VAL A 132 7.66 8.25 5.98
N VAL A 133 8.43 9.11 6.65
CA VAL A 133 8.02 10.50 6.88
C VAL A 133 8.65 11.44 5.84
N ASN A 134 9.76 11.09 5.16
CA ASN A 134 10.56 12.12 4.46
C ASN A 134 10.71 11.95 2.94
N ALA A 135 9.78 11.30 2.23
CA ALA A 135 9.80 11.30 0.75
C ALA A 135 8.76 12.26 0.13
N ALA A 136 7.62 12.46 0.80
CA ALA A 136 6.58 13.38 0.33
C ALA A 136 6.92 14.86 0.62
N GLU A 137 7.64 15.15 1.71
CA GLU A 137 8.05 16.53 2.04
C GLU A 137 9.00 17.16 1.00
N ALA A 138 9.81 16.37 0.29
CA ALA A 138 10.75 16.88 -0.70
C ALA A 138 10.11 17.17 -2.07
N ILE A 139 8.93 16.61 -2.35
CA ILE A 139 8.23 16.76 -3.64
C ILE A 139 7.12 17.81 -3.56
N LEU A 140 6.52 18.00 -2.38
CA LEU A 140 5.48 19.01 -2.16
C LEU A 140 6.00 20.41 -1.79
N LYS A 141 7.31 20.58 -1.57
CA LYS A 141 7.92 21.93 -1.46
C LYS A 141 8.13 22.62 -2.83
N THR A 142 7.76 21.96 -3.92
CA THR A 142 7.96 22.43 -5.30
C THR A 142 6.66 22.50 -6.11
N ILE A 143 5.50 22.38 -5.45
CA ILE A 143 4.16 22.65 -6.00
C ILE A 143 3.39 23.55 -5.04
#